data_AF-A0A0R2BFI0-F1
#
_entry.id   AF-A0A0R2BFI0-F1
#
_cell.length_a   1.000
_cell.length_b   1.000
_cell.length_c   1.000
_cell.angle_alpha   90.00
_cell.angle_beta   90.00
_cell.angle_gamma   90.00
#
_symmetry.space_group_name_H-M   'P 1'
#
loop_
_entity.id
_entity.type
_entity.pdbx_description
1 polymer ?
#
loop_
_entity_poly.entity_id
_entity_poly.type
_entity_poly.pdbx_seq_one_letter_code
_entity_poly.pdbx_strand_id
1 'polypeptide(L)'
;MTPLLFAASLSTDGKIAIGVGAVLFIILFFKLLVGFLKFCLRHPILFIILLLCGGLGFAFHFLLAGIVVLAILGGGLVFFALDQFNQ
;
A
#
# COMPACT_ATOMS: atom_id res chain seq x y z
N MET A 1 18.89 11.91 7.71
CA MET A 1 18.62 12.66 8.95
C MET A 1 17.32 13.47 8.88
N THR A 2 16.90 13.91 7.70
CA THR A 2 15.63 14.61 7.45
C THR A 2 14.31 13.86 7.75
N PRO A 3 14.16 12.53 7.51
CA PRO A 3 12.85 11.88 7.72
C PRO A 3 12.46 11.74 9.20
N LEU A 4 13.46 11.67 10.08
CA LEU A 4 13.26 11.49 11.53
C LEU A 4 12.89 12.82 12.21
N LEU A 5 13.45 13.93 11.72
CA LEU A 5 13.06 15.29 12.13
C LEU A 5 11.62 15.63 11.70
N PHE A 6 11.21 15.21 10.49
CA PHE A 6 9.86 15.44 10.00
C PHE A 6 8.80 14.64 10.79
N ALA A 7 9.12 13.40 11.15
CA ALA A 7 8.26 12.58 12.00
C ALA A 7 8.11 13.14 13.43
N ALA A 8 9.14 13.81 13.95
CA ALA A 8 9.11 14.43 15.27
C ALA A 8 8.29 15.74 15.31
N SER A 9 8.24 16.49 14.20
CA SER A 9 7.45 17.74 14.07
C SER A 9 5.99 17.52 13.66
N LEU A 10 5.56 16.28 13.52
CA LEU A 10 4.25 15.93 12.99
C LEU A 10 3.16 16.13 14.06
N SER A 11 2.05 16.80 13.70
CA SER A 11 0.89 16.99 14.57
C SER A 11 0.27 15.64 14.97
N THR A 12 -0.48 15.61 16.07
CA THR A 12 -1.18 14.41 16.54
C THR A 12 -2.04 13.80 15.44
N ASP A 13 -2.76 14.64 14.67
CA ASP A 13 -3.62 14.19 13.57
C ASP A 13 -2.82 13.61 12.41
N GLY A 14 -1.65 14.19 12.09
CA GLY A 14 -0.77 13.62 11.09
C GLY A 14 -0.19 12.26 11.51
N LYS A 15 0.10 12.06 12.80
CA LYS A 15 0.53 10.75 13.33
C LYS A 15 -0.58 9.71 13.20
N ILE A 16 -1.83 10.10 13.46
CA ILE A 16 -3.01 9.23 13.30
C ILE A 16 -3.19 8.88 11.81
N ALA A 17 -3.13 9.86 10.91
CA ALA A 17 -3.27 9.65 9.47
C ALA A 17 -2.21 8.70 8.90
N ILE A 18 -0.94 8.88 9.29
CA ILE A 18 0.16 7.97 8.90
C ILE A 18 -0.08 6.57 9.48
N GLY A 19 -0.50 6.48 10.74
CA GLY A 19 -0.83 5.20 11.38
C GLY A 19 -1.94 4.44 10.63
N VAL A 20 -3.02 5.11 10.29
CA VAL A 20 -4.14 4.52 9.52
C VAL A 20 -3.71 4.13 8.11
N GLY A 21 -2.96 4.99 7.42
CA GLY A 21 -2.39 4.68 6.11
C GLY A 21 -1.47 3.46 6.13
N ALA A 22 -0.63 3.33 7.15
CA ALA A 22 0.25 2.17 7.33
C ALA A 22 -0.52 0.87 7.60
N VAL A 23 -1.55 0.92 8.45
CA VAL A 23 -2.41 -0.24 8.74
C VAL A 23 -3.16 -0.68 7.47
N LEU A 24 -3.74 0.27 6.73
CA LEU A 24 -4.37 -0.01 5.43
C LEU A 24 -3.40 -0.63 4.44
N PHE A 25 -2.19 -0.07 4.33
CA PHE A 25 -1.14 -0.62 3.46
C PHE A 25 -0.80 -2.05 3.83
N ILE A 26 -0.57 -2.36 5.10
CA ILE A 26 -0.21 -3.71 5.58
C ILE A 26 -1.32 -4.70 5.22
N ILE A 27 -2.58 -4.36 5.49
CA ILE A 27 -3.73 -5.23 5.21
C ILE A 27 -3.84 -5.52 3.70
N LEU A 28 -3.77 -4.47 2.89
CA LEU A 28 -3.86 -4.58 1.43
C LEU A 28 -2.66 -5.34 0.85
N PHE A 29 -1.46 -5.12 1.39
CA PHE A 29 -0.23 -5.79 0.98
C PHE A 29 -0.30 -7.30 1.21
N PHE A 30 -0.73 -7.74 2.40
CA PHE A 30 -0.91 -9.18 2.65
C PHE A 30 -2.00 -9.79 1.76
N LYS A 31 -3.09 -9.06 1.52
CA LYS A 31 -4.15 -9.50 0.61
C LYS A 31 -3.63 -9.65 -0.82
N LEU A 32 -2.77 -8.74 -1.28
CA LEU A 32 -2.09 -8.83 -2.56
C LEU A 32 -1.18 -10.05 -2.61
N LEU A 33 -0.30 -10.21 -1.62
CA LEU A 33 0.68 -11.28 -1.59
C LEU A 33 0.00 -12.66 -1.65
N VAL A 34 -1.02 -12.86 -0.81
CA VAL A 34 -1.81 -14.11 -0.80
C VAL A 34 -2.56 -14.28 -2.12
N GLY A 35 -3.18 -13.23 -2.65
CA GLY A 35 -3.92 -13.29 -3.92
C GLY A 35 -3.01 -13.59 -5.12
N PHE A 36 -1.85 -12.96 -5.17
CA PHE A 36 -0.84 -13.13 -6.21
C PHE A 36 -0.24 -14.53 -6.17
N LEU A 37 0.09 -15.04 -4.98
CA LEU A 37 0.57 -16.41 -4.82
C LEU A 37 -0.49 -17.43 -5.25
N LYS A 38 -1.75 -17.25 -4.83
CA LYS A 38 -2.88 -18.08 -5.28
C LYS A 38 -3.05 -18.04 -6.80
N PHE A 39 -2.89 -16.88 -7.43
CA PHE A 39 -2.93 -16.74 -8.89
C PHE A 39 -1.81 -17.52 -9.58
N CYS A 40 -0.58 -17.40 -9.07
CA CYS A 40 0.58 -18.14 -9.59
C CYS A 40 0.37 -19.66 -9.50
N LEU A 41 -0.18 -20.15 -8.39
CA LEU A 41 -0.46 -21.57 -8.18
C LEU A 41 -1.67 -22.08 -8.97
N ARG A 42 -2.70 -21.25 -9.18
CA ARG A 42 -3.92 -21.63 -9.91
C ARG A 42 -3.73 -21.66 -11.43
N HIS A 43 -2.85 -20.81 -11.96
CA HIS A 43 -2.61 -20.69 -13.40
C HIS A 43 -1.14 -20.96 -13.74
N PRO A 44 -0.69 -22.23 -13.66
CA PRO A 44 0.72 -22.58 -13.84
C PRO A 44 1.27 -22.18 -15.22
N ILE A 45 0.43 -22.22 -16.27
CA ILE A 45 0.84 -21.82 -17.63
C ILE A 45 1.11 -20.31 -17.71
N LEU A 46 0.21 -19.47 -17.17
CA LEU A 46 0.40 -18.01 -17.14
C LEU A 46 1.60 -17.64 -16.27
N PHE A 47 1.79 -18.33 -15.15
CA PHE A 47 2.95 -18.18 -14.29
C PHE A 47 4.25 -18.45 -15.04
N ILE A 48 4.35 -19.57 -15.78
CA ILE A 48 5.55 -19.90 -16.56
C ILE A 48 5.81 -18.86 -17.66
N ILE A 49 4.78 -18.40 -18.37
CA ILE A 49 4.93 -17.35 -19.39
C ILE A 49 5.43 -16.05 -18.75
N LEU A 50 4.80 -15.61 -17.66
CA LEU A 50 5.21 -14.43 -16.89
C LEU A 50 6.62 -14.58 -16.31
N LEU A 51 7.04 -15.79 -15.97
CA LEU A 51 8.38 -16.09 -15.46
C LEU A 51 9.42 -15.98 -16.59
N LEU A 52 9.16 -16.60 -17.74
CA LEU A 52 10.05 -16.61 -18.90
C LEU A 52 10.20 -15.21 -19.53
N CYS A 53 9.12 -14.44 -19.58
CA CYS A 53 9.14 -13.07 -20.09
C CYS A 53 9.54 -12.03 -19.02
N GLY A 54 9.85 -12.44 -17.78
CA GLY A 54 10.15 -11.53 -16.66
C GLY A 54 8.97 -10.67 -16.18
N GLY A 55 7.77 -10.87 -16.75
CA GLY A 55 6.56 -10.11 -16.44
C GLY A 55 5.99 -10.34 -15.04
N LEU A 56 6.44 -11.39 -14.33
CA LEU A 56 5.98 -11.67 -12.96
C LEU A 56 6.31 -10.52 -12.00
N GLY A 57 7.54 -10.01 -12.07
CA GLY A 57 7.99 -8.88 -11.26
C GLY A 57 7.25 -7.60 -11.62
N PHE A 58 7.02 -7.37 -12.92
CA PHE A 58 6.29 -6.21 -13.42
C PHE A 58 4.83 -6.20 -12.94
N ALA A 59 4.12 -7.33 -13.08
CA ALA A 59 2.74 -7.47 -12.63
C ALA A 59 2.62 -7.23 -11.11
N PHE A 60 3.54 -7.77 -10.33
CA PHE A 60 3.56 -7.54 -8.88
C PHE A 60 3.80 -6.07 -8.53
N HIS A 61 4.78 -5.41 -9.18
CA HIS A 61 5.07 -3.99 -8.94
C HIS A 61 3.90 -3.08 -9.35
N PHE A 62 3.24 -3.38 -10.46
CA PHE A 62 2.07 -2.64 -10.91
C PHE A 62 0.93 -2.72 -9.88
N LEU A 63 0.63 -3.93 -9.39
CA LEU A 63 -0.38 -4.13 -8.36
C LEU A 63 0.01 -3.50 -7.02
N LEU A 64 1.29 -3.58 -6.64
CA LEU A 64 1.83 -2.95 -5.45
C LEU A 64 1.68 -1.43 -5.51
N ALA A 65 1.98 -0.82 -6.66
CA ALA A 65 1.80 0.62 -6.87
C ALA A 65 0.34 1.03 -6.66
N GLY A 66 -0.62 0.25 -7.16
CA GLY A 66 -2.04 0.49 -6.92
C GLY A 66 -2.40 0.50 -5.43
N ILE A 67 -1.85 -0.44 -4.65
CA ILE A 67 -2.09 -0.49 -3.19
C ILE A 67 -1.44 0.66 -2.45
N VAL A 68 -0.23 1.08 -2.85
CA VAL A 68 0.43 2.26 -2.28
C VAL A 68 -0.42 3.49 -2.49
N VAL A 69 -0.96 3.70 -3.70
CA VAL A 69 -1.85 4.83 -4.01
C VAL A 69 -3.12 4.76 -3.15
N LEU A 70 -3.75 3.60 -3.02
CA LEU A 70 -4.94 3.42 -2.16
C LEU A 70 -4.65 3.71 -0.68
N ALA A 71 -3.48 3.30 -0.18
CA ALA A 71 -3.08 3.56 1.20
C ALA A 71 -2.84 5.05 1.45
N ILE A 72 -2.23 5.77 0.50
CA ILE A 72 -2.02 7.23 0.58
C ILE A 72 -3.36 7.94 0.56
N LEU A 73 -4.26 7.57 -0.36
CA LEU A 73 -5.60 8.15 -0.46
C LEU A 73 -6.42 7.87 0.81
N GLY A 74 -6.34 6.67 1.37
CA GLY A 74 -7.00 6.31 2.61
C GLY A 74 -6.49 7.11 3.82
N GLY A 75 -5.17 7.22 3.98
CA GLY A 75 -4.56 8.03 5.04
C GLY A 75 -4.88 9.52 4.91
N GLY A 76 -4.84 10.05 3.68
CA GLY A 76 -5.21 11.44 3.39
C GLY A 76 -6.70 11.72 3.64
N LEU A 77 -7.59 10.78 3.31
CA LEU A 77 -9.01 10.89 3.59
C LEU A 77 -9.30 10.96 5.10
N VAL A 78 -8.58 10.16 5.90
CA VAL A 78 -8.70 10.20 7.37
C VAL A 78 -8.22 11.54 7.91
N PHE A 79 -7.09 12.07 7.41
CA PHE A 79 -6.61 13.39 7.81
C PHE A 79 -7.62 14.49 7.49
N PHE A 80 -8.18 14.49 6.27
CA PHE A 80 -9.21 15.45 5.86
C PHE A 80 -10.47 15.35 6.72
N ALA A 81 -10.91 14.13 7.04
CA ALA A 81 -12.06 13.93 7.91
C ALA A 81 -11.82 14.49 9.32
N LEU A 82 -10.64 14.21 9.91
CA LEU A 82 -10.28 14.72 11.24
C LEU A 82 -10.17 16.25 11.26
N ASP A 83 -9.64 16.87 10.20
CA ASP A 83 -9.57 18.33 10.05
C ASP A 83 -10.96 18.97 10.01
N GLN A 84 -11.91 18.36 9.30
CA GLN A 84 -13.31 18.80 9.26
C GLN A 84 -14.04 18.69 10.61
N PHE A 85 -13.65 17.74 11.48
CA PHE A 85 -14.21 17.63 12.84
C PHE A 85 -13.55 18.59 13.85
N ASN A 86 -12.42 19.19 13.49
CA ASN A 86 -11.68 20.14 14.32
C ASN A 86 -12.01 21.62 13.98
N GLN A 87 -12.91 21.86 13.02
CA GLN A 87 -13.55 23.15 12.75
C GLN A 87 -14.85 23.30 13.56
#